data_AF-A0A533XX39-F1
#
_entry.id   AF-A0A533XX39-F1
#
_cell.length_a   1.000
_cell.length_b   1.000
_cell.length_c   1.000
_cell.angle_alpha   90.00
_cell.angle_beta   90.00
_cell.angle_gamma   90.00
#
_symmetry.space_group_name_H-M   'P 1'
#
loop_
_entity.id
_entity.type
_entity.pdbx_description
1 polymer ?
#
loop_
_entity_poly.entity_id
_entity_poly.type
_entity_poly.pdbx_seq_one_letter_code
_entity_poly.pdbx_strand_id
1 'polypeptide(L)'
;MRIGIPVWIMVAVLSGMGAGYVEPNGAPPTALSKHEVARLGVRAKGATPSLAGCRMRPYREDPMRAPFLLIEEGPIPGSDPERLLTPAETKCVENLRKAGKKAIQLGKITEAILYYLSAVDTSVAQSGEAYLDLAGALDQASYPQPAVIAYRKAWTALEAGYNRSGVQVDGRGLLTLANIRDSIVRLGGQVPAPTSATGKIAVATPTRKIQEQYFERALPSVTPR
;
A
#
# COMPACT_ATOMS: atom_id res chain seq x y z
N MET A 1 -46.79 8.03 -25.74
CA MET A 1 -45.93 8.72 -26.72
C MET A 1 -46.17 10.22 -26.57
N ARG A 2 -45.12 11.03 -26.32
CA ARG A 2 -45.04 12.52 -26.23
C ARG A 2 -45.78 13.18 -25.04
N ILE A 3 -45.11 13.61 -23.95
CA ILE A 3 -44.25 14.82 -23.72
C ILE A 3 -45.00 16.16 -23.84
N GLY A 4 -45.03 16.94 -22.75
CA GLY A 4 -45.40 18.37 -22.72
C GLY A 4 -45.37 18.98 -21.31
N ILE A 5 -44.51 19.98 -21.08
CA ILE A 5 -44.08 20.67 -19.83
C ILE A 5 -45.17 21.64 -19.27
N PRO A 6 -45.14 22.05 -17.97
CA PRO A 6 -44.74 23.45 -17.66
C PRO A 6 -43.93 23.63 -16.33
N VAL A 7 -42.78 24.34 -16.34
CA VAL A 7 -42.50 25.75 -15.92
C VAL A 7 -42.57 26.03 -14.39
N TRP A 8 -41.71 26.98 -13.95
CA TRP A 8 -41.66 27.76 -12.69
C TRP A 8 -40.61 27.23 -11.66
N ILE A 9 -39.66 27.98 -11.09
CA ILE A 9 -39.56 29.42 -10.74
C ILE A 9 -38.08 29.86 -10.72
N MET A 10 -37.77 31.01 -11.33
CA MET A 10 -36.63 31.86 -10.95
C MET A 10 -37.03 32.74 -9.76
N VAL A 11 -36.22 32.78 -8.70
CA VAL A 11 -36.20 33.89 -7.75
C VAL A 11 -34.81 34.50 -7.74
N ALA A 12 -34.75 35.76 -8.13
CA ALA A 12 -33.64 36.68 -7.93
C ALA A 12 -34.06 37.72 -6.90
N VAL A 13 -33.23 37.98 -5.88
CA VAL A 13 -33.16 39.23 -5.10
C VAL A 13 -31.71 39.33 -4.58
N LEU A 14 -30.82 40.12 -5.19
CA LEU A 14 -30.54 41.56 -4.99
C LEU A 14 -29.94 41.93 -3.62
N SER A 15 -28.63 42.20 -3.67
CA SER A 15 -27.88 43.34 -3.10
C SER A 15 -28.18 43.85 -1.68
N GLY A 16 -27.14 43.80 -0.83
CA GLY A 16 -27.01 44.61 0.38
C GLY A 16 -25.54 44.84 0.73
N MET A 17 -24.99 46.00 0.35
CA MET A 17 -23.73 46.56 0.87
C MET A 17 -23.96 47.04 2.32
N GLY A 18 -23.04 46.70 3.23
CA GLY A 18 -23.08 47.21 4.60
C GLY A 18 -21.93 46.66 5.45
N ALA A 19 -20.98 47.55 5.74
CA ALA A 19 -19.75 47.35 6.49
C ALA A 19 -19.87 46.56 7.81
N GLY A 20 -18.85 45.74 8.07
CA GLY A 20 -18.64 45.04 9.33
C GLY A 20 -17.41 44.13 9.28
N TYR A 21 -16.24 44.69 8.95
CA TYR A 21 -14.96 44.01 9.17
C TYR A 21 -14.77 43.87 10.68
N VAL A 22 -14.94 42.66 11.21
CA VAL A 22 -14.41 42.26 12.50
C VAL A 22 -13.30 41.27 12.22
N GLU A 23 -12.08 41.70 12.54
CA GLU A 23 -10.83 40.99 12.41
C GLU A 23 -10.71 39.93 13.52
N PRO A 24 -10.57 38.63 13.22
CA PRO A 24 -9.92 37.71 14.12
C PRO A 24 -8.44 37.70 13.74
N ASN A 25 -7.60 38.24 14.64
CA ASN A 25 -6.16 38.02 14.67
C ASN A 25 -5.86 36.53 14.50
N GLY A 26 -5.46 36.14 13.29
CA GLY A 26 -5.01 34.81 12.95
C GLY A 26 -3.93 34.95 11.89
N ALA A 27 -2.68 34.83 12.32
CA ALA A 27 -1.51 34.89 11.45
C ALA A 27 -1.69 33.96 10.22
N PRO A 28 -1.19 34.34 9.04
CA PRO A 28 -1.21 33.46 7.87
C PRO A 28 -0.48 32.15 8.18
N PRO A 29 -0.82 31.01 7.55
CA PRO A 29 -0.02 29.80 7.70
C PRO A 29 1.36 30.08 7.12
N THR A 30 2.31 30.35 8.01
CA THR A 30 3.72 30.52 7.66
C THR A 30 4.16 29.26 6.95
N ALA A 31 4.47 29.37 5.67
CA ALA A 31 5.16 28.33 4.92
C ALA A 31 6.38 27.90 5.75
N LEU A 32 6.39 26.63 6.16
CA LEU A 32 7.46 26.09 6.99
C LEU A 32 8.79 26.35 6.29
N SER A 33 9.62 27.18 6.90
CA SER A 33 10.94 27.52 6.38
C SER A 33 11.75 26.24 6.22
N LYS A 34 12.54 26.13 5.14
CA LYS A 34 13.50 25.02 4.92
C LYS A 34 14.43 24.79 6.12
N HIS A 35 14.58 25.77 7.02
CA HIS A 35 15.37 25.65 8.24
C HIS A 35 14.65 24.97 9.41
N GLU A 36 13.32 24.88 9.41
CA GLU A 36 12.56 24.26 10.50
C GLU A 36 12.42 22.74 10.33
N VAL A 37 12.41 22.27 9.08
CA VAL A 37 12.51 20.83 8.74
C VAL A 37 13.86 20.24 9.20
N ALA A 38 14.93 21.05 9.25
CA ALA A 38 16.23 20.62 9.74
C ALA A 38 16.30 20.45 11.28
N ARG A 39 15.37 21.05 12.04
CA ARG A 39 15.33 20.96 13.51
C ARG A 39 14.56 19.75 14.05
N LEU A 40 13.64 19.17 13.27
CA LEU A 40 12.95 17.93 13.62
C LEU A 40 13.81 16.69 13.35
N GLY A 41 15.05 16.73 13.84
CA GLY A 41 16.12 15.76 13.60
C GLY A 41 15.79 14.33 14.03
N VAL A 42 14.93 13.66 13.26
CA VAL A 42 14.90 12.20 13.17
C VAL A 42 16.12 11.82 12.33
N ARG A 43 17.27 11.81 12.99
CA ARG A 43 18.52 11.24 12.46
C ARG A 43 18.26 9.75 12.28
N ALA A 44 17.79 9.36 11.10
CA ALA A 44 17.74 7.97 10.68
C ALA A 44 19.18 7.42 10.62
N LYS A 45 19.71 6.98 11.76
CA LYS A 45 20.96 6.23 11.87
C LYS A 45 20.73 4.84 11.26
N GLY A 46 20.75 4.79 9.94
CA GLY A 46 20.79 3.56 9.16
C GLY A 46 21.65 3.78 7.93
N ALA A 47 22.72 2.99 7.80
CA ALA A 47 23.54 2.97 6.59
C ALA A 47 22.63 2.82 5.37
N THR A 48 22.88 3.61 4.32
CA THR A 48 22.12 3.47 3.07
C THR A 48 22.43 2.08 2.51
N PRO A 49 21.40 1.25 2.21
CA PRO A 49 21.63 -0.09 1.68
C PRO A 49 22.40 0.01 0.36
N SER A 50 23.39 -0.87 0.17
CA SER A 50 24.14 -0.91 -1.09
C SER A 50 23.27 -1.50 -2.19
N LEU A 51 23.06 -0.72 -3.24
CA LEU A 51 22.35 -1.13 -4.46
C LEU A 51 23.32 -1.54 -5.58
N ALA A 52 24.62 -1.65 -5.28
CA ALA A 52 25.61 -2.05 -6.26
C ALA A 52 25.28 -3.44 -6.83
N GLY A 53 25.16 -3.54 -8.16
CA GLY A 53 24.80 -4.77 -8.85
C GLY A 53 23.30 -5.08 -8.91
N CYS A 54 22.44 -4.27 -8.26
CA CYS A 54 21.00 -4.43 -8.37
C CYS A 54 20.47 -3.68 -9.58
N ARG A 55 19.73 -4.37 -10.44
CA ARG A 55 19.12 -3.76 -11.62
C ARG A 55 17.96 -2.87 -11.18
N MET A 56 18.12 -1.56 -11.34
CA MET A 56 17.03 -0.61 -11.22
C MET A 56 16.24 -0.57 -12.52
N ARG A 57 14.92 -0.60 -12.44
CA ARG A 57 14.11 -0.36 -13.64
C ARG A 57 14.30 1.10 -14.07
N PRO A 58 14.61 1.37 -15.35
CA PRO A 58 14.58 2.71 -15.88
C PRO A 58 13.11 3.10 -16.03
N TYR A 59 12.55 3.76 -15.01
CA TYR A 59 11.28 4.43 -15.19
C TYR A 59 11.55 5.81 -15.77
N ARG A 60 10.76 6.18 -16.78
CA ARG A 60 10.75 7.53 -17.30
C ARG A 60 10.21 8.41 -16.16
N GLU A 61 11.08 9.21 -15.56
CA GLU A 61 10.66 10.28 -14.65
C GLU A 61 9.88 11.29 -15.48
N ASP A 62 8.58 11.05 -15.63
CA ASP A 62 7.65 12.05 -16.08
C ASP A 62 7.13 12.77 -14.84
N PRO A 63 7.55 14.01 -14.57
CA PRO A 63 7.17 14.76 -13.37
C PRO A 63 5.65 15.01 -13.29
N MET A 64 4.91 14.83 -14.39
CA MET A 64 3.46 14.95 -14.42
C MET A 64 2.74 13.64 -14.04
N ARG A 65 3.47 12.53 -13.88
CA ARG A 65 2.86 11.23 -13.58
C ARG A 65 2.68 11.04 -12.09
N ALA A 66 1.44 10.84 -11.67
CA ALA A 66 1.13 10.57 -10.27
C ALA A 66 1.81 9.27 -9.80
N PRO A 67 2.42 9.23 -8.60
CA PRO A 67 3.17 8.07 -8.13
C PRO A 67 2.35 6.77 -8.11
N PHE A 68 1.04 6.85 -7.87
CA PHE A 68 0.17 5.68 -7.82
C PHE A 68 0.07 4.93 -9.16
N LEU A 69 0.18 5.63 -10.30
CA LEU A 69 0.14 5.02 -11.64
C LEU A 69 1.28 4.02 -11.84
N LEU A 70 2.43 4.27 -11.23
CA LEU A 70 3.57 3.34 -11.26
C LEU A 70 3.24 2.02 -10.58
N ILE A 71 2.45 2.06 -9.49
CA ILE A 71 2.02 0.84 -8.79
C ILE A 71 0.98 0.09 -9.62
N GLU A 72 0.02 0.81 -10.23
CA GLU A 72 -1.01 0.23 -11.10
C GLU A 72 -0.44 -0.47 -12.32
N GLU A 73 0.58 0.11 -12.94
CA GLU A 73 1.30 -0.46 -14.10
C GLU A 73 2.38 -1.45 -13.71
N GLY A 74 2.76 -1.47 -12.43
CA GLY A 74 3.68 -2.43 -11.88
C GLY A 74 3.25 -3.86 -12.22
N PRO A 75 4.20 -4.75 -12.56
CA PRO A 75 3.87 -6.09 -13.01
C PRO A 75 3.06 -6.83 -11.95
N ILE A 76 1.96 -7.44 -12.37
CA ILE A 76 1.28 -8.50 -11.63
C ILE A 76 1.87 -9.79 -12.18
N PRO A 77 2.55 -10.61 -11.36
CA PRO A 77 3.29 -11.72 -11.92
C PRO A 77 2.36 -12.77 -12.54
N GLY A 78 2.60 -13.05 -13.83
CA GLY A 78 2.19 -14.28 -14.48
C GLY A 78 3.27 -15.35 -14.28
N SER A 79 2.84 -16.48 -13.68
CA SER A 79 3.33 -17.85 -13.88
C SER A 79 4.76 -18.13 -14.35
N ASP A 80 5.80 -17.63 -13.67
CA ASP A 80 7.02 -18.44 -13.57
C ASP A 80 7.67 -18.32 -12.17
N PRO A 81 7.15 -19.07 -11.18
CA PRO A 81 7.60 -19.02 -9.79
C PRO A 81 8.85 -19.87 -9.52
N GLU A 82 9.29 -20.68 -10.48
CA GLU A 82 10.22 -21.78 -10.23
C GLU A 82 11.69 -21.37 -10.32
N ARG A 83 11.99 -20.16 -10.81
CA ARG A 83 13.36 -19.68 -10.83
C ARG A 83 13.82 -19.35 -9.41
N LEU A 84 14.63 -20.25 -8.85
CA LEU A 84 15.39 -19.98 -7.64
C LEU A 84 16.27 -18.74 -7.84
N LEU A 85 16.18 -17.80 -6.91
CA LEU A 85 17.06 -16.64 -6.90
C LEU A 85 18.47 -17.05 -6.49
N THR A 86 19.46 -16.44 -7.13
CA THR A 86 20.82 -16.46 -6.61
C THR A 86 20.92 -15.69 -5.30
N PRO A 87 21.91 -15.97 -4.42
CA PRO A 87 22.11 -15.19 -3.20
C PRO A 87 22.28 -13.68 -3.44
N ALA A 88 22.88 -13.31 -4.57
CA ALA A 88 23.03 -11.91 -4.97
C ALA A 88 21.68 -11.25 -5.27
N GLU A 89 20.80 -11.95 -5.97
CA GLU A 89 19.45 -11.45 -6.30
C GLU A 89 18.57 -11.35 -5.05
N THR A 90 18.62 -12.34 -4.15
CA THR A 90 17.94 -12.27 -2.84
C THR A 90 18.39 -11.05 -2.06
N LYS A 91 19.71 -10.83 -1.97
CA LYS A 91 20.27 -9.64 -1.31
C LYS A 91 19.84 -8.33 -2.00
N CYS A 92 19.73 -8.33 -3.32
CA CYS A 92 19.21 -7.19 -4.06
C CYS A 92 17.75 -6.88 -3.75
N VAL A 93 16.87 -7.88 -3.75
CA VAL A 93 15.46 -7.72 -3.36
C VAL A 93 15.33 -7.11 -1.96
N GLU A 94 16.09 -7.63 -1.00
CA GLU A 94 16.11 -7.09 0.37
C GLU A 94 16.62 -5.65 0.45
N ASN A 95 17.72 -5.34 -0.25
CA ASN A 95 18.31 -4.00 -0.24
C ASN A 95 17.40 -2.98 -0.92
N LEU A 96 16.73 -3.37 -2.01
CA LEU A 96 15.73 -2.56 -2.70
C LEU A 96 14.53 -2.28 -1.79
N ARG A 97 13.98 -3.29 -1.08
CA ARG A 97 12.90 -3.07 -0.10
C ARG A 97 13.33 -2.12 1.03
N LYS A 98 14.55 -2.28 1.56
CA LYS A 98 15.11 -1.39 2.59
C LYS A 98 15.28 0.05 2.06
N ALA A 99 15.77 0.21 0.83
CA ALA A 99 15.92 1.51 0.17
C ALA A 99 14.55 2.18 -0.03
N GLY A 100 13.56 1.42 -0.52
CA GLY A 100 12.18 1.86 -0.68
C GLY A 100 11.57 2.38 0.61
N LYS A 101 11.66 1.58 1.68
CA LYS A 101 11.18 1.99 3.01
C LYS A 101 11.84 3.28 3.50
N LYS A 102 13.16 3.41 3.34
CA LYS A 102 13.91 4.63 3.69
C LYS A 102 13.49 5.82 2.83
N ALA A 103 13.24 5.63 1.54
CA ALA A 103 12.78 6.69 0.65
C ALA A 103 11.38 7.20 1.04
N ILE A 104 10.46 6.32 1.47
CA ILE A 104 9.13 6.73 2.00
C ILE A 104 9.31 7.59 3.26
N GLN A 105 10.17 7.18 4.18
CA GLN A 105 10.46 7.95 5.40
C GLN A 105 11.03 9.35 5.10
N LEU A 106 11.68 9.52 3.95
CA LEU A 106 12.22 10.79 3.47
C LEU A 106 11.23 11.57 2.57
N GLY A 107 9.98 11.11 2.43
CA GLY A 107 8.97 11.73 1.57
C GLY A 107 9.21 11.55 0.07
N LYS A 108 10.15 10.70 -0.34
CA LYS A 108 10.51 10.45 -1.73
C LYS A 108 9.67 9.30 -2.30
N ILE A 109 8.38 9.54 -2.45
CA ILE A 109 7.39 8.49 -2.74
C ILE A 109 7.61 7.84 -4.10
N THR A 110 7.86 8.64 -5.14
CA THR A 110 8.18 8.10 -6.48
C THR A 110 9.40 7.19 -6.40
N GLU A 111 10.53 7.69 -5.88
CA GLU A 111 11.77 6.92 -5.72
C GLU A 111 11.54 5.61 -4.94
N ALA A 112 10.76 5.67 -3.87
CA ALA A 112 10.41 4.49 -3.09
C ALA A 112 9.67 3.42 -3.90
N ILE A 113 8.63 3.83 -4.64
CA ILE A 113 7.85 2.93 -5.49
C ILE A 113 8.77 2.28 -6.53
N LEU A 114 9.69 3.03 -7.13
CA LEU A 114 10.67 2.50 -8.08
C LEU A 114 11.56 1.40 -7.48
N TYR A 115 12.02 1.58 -6.23
CA TYR A 115 12.79 0.56 -5.54
C TYR A 115 11.99 -0.72 -5.33
N TYR A 116 10.74 -0.61 -4.86
CA TYR A 116 9.88 -1.79 -4.65
C TYR A 116 9.51 -2.48 -5.96
N LEU A 117 9.22 -1.74 -7.03
CA LEU A 117 8.93 -2.33 -8.34
C LEU A 117 10.16 -3.02 -8.94
N SER A 118 11.36 -2.47 -8.73
CA SER A 118 12.61 -3.14 -9.12
C SER A 118 12.83 -4.44 -8.32
N ALA A 119 12.40 -4.49 -7.05
CA ALA A 119 12.43 -5.70 -6.24
C ALA A 119 11.48 -6.78 -6.79
N VAL A 120 10.27 -6.38 -7.21
CA VAL A 120 9.29 -7.25 -7.88
C VAL A 120 9.85 -7.79 -9.20
N ASP A 121 10.51 -6.95 -10.00
CA ASP A 121 11.14 -7.36 -11.27
C ASP A 121 12.28 -8.38 -11.05
N THR A 122 13.01 -8.23 -9.94
CA THR A 122 14.11 -9.15 -9.59
C THR A 122 13.57 -10.52 -9.15
N SER A 123 12.45 -10.54 -8.43
CA SER A 123 11.81 -11.77 -7.96
C SER A 123 10.29 -11.74 -8.07
N VAL A 124 9.79 -12.47 -9.07
CA VAL A 124 8.36 -12.76 -9.22
C VAL A 124 7.82 -13.53 -8.01
N ALA A 125 8.59 -14.47 -7.47
CA ALA A 125 8.17 -15.28 -6.31
C ALA A 125 7.95 -14.44 -5.04
N GLN A 126 8.78 -13.41 -4.81
CA GLN A 126 8.67 -12.52 -3.64
C GLN A 126 7.82 -11.26 -3.90
N SER A 127 7.14 -11.19 -5.04
CA SER A 127 6.35 -10.02 -5.44
C SER A 127 5.24 -9.67 -4.45
N GLY A 128 4.53 -10.67 -3.93
CA GLY A 128 3.47 -10.48 -2.94
C GLY A 128 3.99 -9.80 -1.67
N GLU A 129 5.16 -10.22 -1.20
CA GLU A 129 5.84 -9.66 -0.02
C GLU A 129 6.37 -8.24 -0.30
N ALA A 130 6.93 -8.01 -1.48
CA ALA A 130 7.40 -6.69 -1.89
C ALA A 130 6.26 -5.67 -1.99
N TYR A 131 5.13 -6.04 -2.60
CA TYR A 131 3.94 -5.17 -2.65
C TYR A 131 3.31 -4.98 -1.27
N LEU A 132 3.29 -6.02 -0.43
CA LEU A 132 2.76 -5.91 0.94
C LEU A 132 3.58 -4.94 1.79
N ASP A 133 4.91 -5.02 1.71
CA ASP A 133 5.81 -4.09 2.37
C ASP A 133 5.61 -2.64 1.88
N LEU A 134 5.53 -2.45 0.57
CA LEU A 134 5.25 -1.14 -0.02
C LEU A 134 3.93 -0.57 0.51
N ALA A 135 2.87 -1.39 0.50
CA ALA A 135 1.56 -0.99 0.97
C ALA A 135 1.57 -0.56 2.44
N GLY A 136 2.17 -1.37 3.32
CA GLY A 136 2.28 -1.07 4.74
C GLY A 136 3.12 0.19 5.01
N ALA A 137 4.20 0.40 4.27
CA ALA A 137 5.02 1.61 4.42
C ALA A 137 4.28 2.87 3.95
N LEU A 138 3.52 2.80 2.85
CA LEU A 138 2.68 3.90 2.35
C LEU A 138 1.53 4.23 3.31
N ASP A 139 0.87 3.21 3.85
CA ASP A 139 -0.21 3.35 4.83
C ASP A 139 0.30 4.03 6.12
N GLN A 140 1.42 3.56 6.67
CA GLN A 140 2.07 4.19 7.83
C GLN A 140 2.47 5.64 7.57
N ALA A 141 2.86 5.96 6.33
CA ALA A 141 3.23 7.31 5.93
C ALA A 141 2.03 8.16 5.48
N SER A 142 0.79 7.70 5.71
CA SER A 142 -0.45 8.42 5.38
C SER A 142 -0.65 8.70 3.88
N TYR A 143 -0.27 7.75 3.02
CA TYR A 143 -0.58 7.74 1.59
C TYR A 143 -1.66 6.68 1.27
N PRO A 144 -2.93 6.92 1.65
CA PRO A 144 -3.97 5.88 1.65
C PRO A 144 -4.28 5.33 0.25
N GLN A 145 -4.41 6.17 -0.77
CA GLN A 145 -4.73 5.72 -2.12
C GLN A 145 -3.61 4.86 -2.74
N PRO A 146 -2.33 5.30 -2.74
CA PRO A 146 -1.22 4.44 -3.13
C PRO A 146 -1.13 3.14 -2.32
N ALA A 147 -1.38 3.19 -1.00
CA ALA A 147 -1.37 2.01 -0.15
C ALA A 147 -2.43 0.99 -0.55
N VAL A 148 -3.68 1.42 -0.81
CA VAL A 148 -4.76 0.53 -1.27
C VAL A 148 -4.39 -0.16 -2.58
N ILE A 149 -3.82 0.57 -3.54
CA ILE A 149 -3.38 0.00 -4.82
C ILE A 149 -2.30 -1.05 -4.60
N ALA A 150 -1.30 -0.76 -3.75
CA ALA A 150 -0.25 -1.71 -3.42
C ALA A 150 -0.79 -2.95 -2.66
N TYR A 151 -1.74 -2.78 -1.73
CA TYR A 151 -2.40 -3.90 -1.06
C TYR A 151 -3.16 -4.80 -2.03
N ARG A 152 -3.84 -4.22 -3.03
CA ARG A 152 -4.51 -5.00 -4.08
C ARG A 152 -3.51 -5.78 -4.93
N LYS A 153 -2.38 -5.17 -5.29
CA LYS A 153 -1.28 -5.87 -5.99
C LYS A 153 -0.71 -7.01 -5.15
N ALA A 154 -0.50 -6.79 -3.85
CA ALA A 154 -0.05 -7.82 -2.91
C ALA A 154 -1.05 -8.99 -2.85
N TRP A 155 -2.34 -8.69 -2.72
CA TRP A 155 -3.41 -9.68 -2.74
C TRP A 155 -3.35 -10.55 -3.99
N THR A 156 -3.34 -9.93 -5.18
CA THR A 156 -3.32 -10.65 -6.46
C THR A 156 -2.06 -11.51 -6.62
N ALA A 157 -0.90 -11.00 -6.21
CA ALA A 157 0.36 -11.74 -6.30
C ALA A 157 0.40 -12.96 -5.36
N LEU A 158 -0.09 -12.82 -4.13
CA LEU A 158 -0.18 -13.92 -3.16
C LEU A 158 -1.20 -14.98 -3.59
N GLU A 159 -2.38 -14.56 -4.06
CA GLU A 159 -3.40 -15.43 -4.64
C GLU A 159 -2.87 -16.28 -5.80
N ALA A 160 -2.10 -15.65 -6.70
CA ALA A 160 -1.45 -16.36 -7.80
C ALA A 160 -0.46 -17.41 -7.30
N GLY A 161 0.22 -17.16 -6.17
CA GLY A 161 1.06 -18.16 -5.49
C GLY A 161 0.25 -19.32 -4.95
N TYR A 162 -0.82 -19.05 -4.17
CA TYR A 162 -1.66 -20.08 -3.56
C TYR A 162 -2.39 -20.97 -4.57
N ASN A 163 -2.81 -20.40 -5.71
CA ASN A 163 -3.44 -21.18 -6.78
C ASN A 163 -2.49 -22.19 -7.44
N ARG A 164 -1.20 -21.86 -7.54
CA ARG A 164 -0.21 -22.69 -8.25
C ARG A 164 0.28 -23.86 -7.40
N SER A 165 0.51 -23.61 -6.12
CA SER A 165 1.30 -24.55 -5.32
C SER A 165 0.51 -25.74 -4.76
N GLY A 166 -0.81 -25.85 -5.00
CA GLY A 166 -1.65 -26.87 -4.36
C GLY A 166 -1.53 -26.87 -2.82
N VAL A 167 -1.03 -25.76 -2.27
CA VAL A 167 -0.62 -25.64 -0.88
C VAL A 167 -1.85 -25.80 -0.02
N GLN A 168 -1.78 -26.73 0.93
CA GLN A 168 -2.80 -26.86 1.95
C GLN A 168 -2.96 -25.51 2.64
N VAL A 169 -4.21 -25.14 2.90
CA VAL A 169 -4.55 -23.88 3.56
C VAL A 169 -3.77 -23.80 4.89
N ASP A 170 -2.78 -22.93 4.94
CA ASP A 170 -1.99 -22.67 6.13
C ASP A 170 -2.46 -21.39 6.85
N GLY A 171 -2.29 -21.37 8.17
CA GLY A 171 -2.75 -20.25 8.99
C GLY A 171 -2.05 -18.94 8.67
N ARG A 172 -0.78 -18.97 8.22
CA ARG A 172 0.02 -17.77 7.96
C ARG A 172 -0.46 -17.06 6.70
N GLY A 173 -0.74 -17.80 5.64
CA GLY A 173 -1.29 -17.29 4.40
C GLY A 173 -2.70 -16.74 4.59
N LEU A 174 -3.54 -17.45 5.35
CA LEU A 174 -4.87 -16.97 5.74
C LEU A 174 -4.78 -15.64 6.50
N LEU A 175 -3.96 -15.58 7.54
CA LEU A 175 -3.80 -14.38 8.35
C LEU A 175 -3.23 -13.21 7.53
N THR A 176 -2.30 -13.49 6.62
CA THR A 176 -1.72 -12.49 5.72
C THR A 176 -2.80 -11.88 4.82
N LEU A 177 -3.59 -12.70 4.12
CA LEU A 177 -4.69 -12.22 3.28
C LEU A 177 -5.75 -11.50 4.11
N ALA A 178 -6.13 -12.02 5.28
CA ALA A 178 -7.11 -11.37 6.15
C ALA A 178 -6.65 -9.98 6.62
N ASN A 179 -5.37 -9.82 6.96
CA ASN A 179 -4.79 -8.52 7.31
C ASN A 179 -4.77 -7.55 6.11
N ILE A 180 -4.50 -8.05 4.89
CA ILE A 180 -4.58 -7.24 3.66
C ILE A 180 -6.04 -6.80 3.43
N ARG A 181 -7.00 -7.71 3.53
CA ARG A 181 -8.44 -7.42 3.43
C ARG A 181 -8.83 -6.30 4.39
N ASP A 182 -8.48 -6.44 5.66
CA ASP A 182 -8.83 -5.46 6.71
C ASP A 182 -8.19 -4.10 6.45
N SER A 183 -6.94 -4.09 5.96
CA SER A 183 -6.25 -2.86 5.59
C SER A 183 -6.90 -2.16 4.40
N ILE A 184 -7.29 -2.91 3.36
CA ILE A 184 -8.02 -2.37 2.21
C ILE A 184 -9.36 -1.76 2.66
N VAL A 185 -10.14 -2.48 3.48
CA VAL A 185 -11.45 -2.01 3.97
C VAL A 185 -11.30 -0.78 4.85
N ARG A 186 -10.35 -0.77 5.80
CA ARG A 186 -10.06 0.38 6.67
C ARG A 186 -9.72 1.63 5.86
N LEU A 187 -9.03 1.47 4.74
CA LEU A 187 -8.64 2.56 3.85
C LEU A 187 -9.74 2.93 2.83
N GLY A 188 -10.95 2.38 2.96
CA GLY A 188 -12.09 2.68 2.07
C GLY A 188 -12.00 2.01 0.69
N GLY A 189 -11.12 1.03 0.52
CA GLY A 189 -10.95 0.28 -0.72
C GLY A 189 -11.87 -0.93 -0.83
N GLN A 190 -12.10 -1.37 -2.07
CA GLN A 190 -12.72 -2.66 -2.37
C GLN A 190 -11.68 -3.78 -2.41
N VAL A 191 -11.93 -4.87 -1.70
CA VAL A 191 -11.10 -6.08 -1.67
C VAL A 191 -11.25 -6.82 -3.02
N PRO A 192 -10.16 -7.28 -3.66
CA PRO A 192 -10.26 -8.05 -4.89
C PRO A 192 -11.02 -9.36 -4.69
N ALA A 193 -11.70 -9.83 -5.74
CA ALA A 193 -12.40 -11.11 -5.70
C ALA A 193 -11.40 -12.26 -5.48
N PRO A 194 -11.65 -13.18 -4.52
CA PRO A 194 -10.75 -14.29 -4.27
C PRO A 194 -10.85 -15.35 -5.38
N THR A 195 -9.70 -15.86 -5.77
CA THR A 195 -9.48 -16.92 -6.75
C THR A 195 -9.01 -18.22 -6.10
N SER A 196 -8.25 -18.14 -5.00
CA SER A 196 -7.73 -19.29 -4.25
C SER A 196 -8.62 -19.74 -3.10
N ALA A 197 -8.46 -20.99 -2.64
CA ALA A 197 -9.16 -21.49 -1.45
C ALA A 197 -8.81 -20.67 -0.19
N THR A 198 -7.51 -20.35 -0.02
CA THR A 198 -7.01 -19.48 1.04
C THR A 198 -7.68 -18.10 1.00
N GLY A 199 -7.78 -17.49 -0.18
CA GLY A 199 -8.46 -16.21 -0.37
C GLY A 199 -9.95 -16.26 -0.05
N LYS A 200 -10.66 -17.31 -0.49
CA LYS A 200 -12.09 -17.48 -0.20
C LYS A 200 -12.34 -17.56 1.31
N ILE A 201 -11.53 -18.32 2.04
CA ILE A 201 -11.62 -18.42 3.50
C ILE A 201 -11.27 -17.08 4.15
N ALA A 202 -10.18 -16.44 3.71
CA ALA A 202 -9.74 -15.14 4.24
C ALA A 202 -10.77 -14.03 4.02
N VAL A 203 -11.55 -14.04 2.94
CA VAL A 203 -12.65 -13.08 2.75
C VAL A 203 -13.84 -13.41 3.65
N ALA A 204 -14.24 -14.69 3.72
CA ALA A 204 -15.44 -15.12 4.44
C ALA A 204 -15.29 -15.13 5.98
N THR A 205 -14.06 -15.16 6.49
CA THR A 205 -13.79 -15.42 7.91
C THR A 205 -13.16 -14.21 8.59
N PRO A 206 -13.75 -13.66 9.67
CA PRO A 206 -13.14 -12.58 10.45
C PRO A 206 -11.72 -12.93 10.93
N THR A 207 -10.82 -11.94 10.92
CA THR A 207 -9.39 -12.15 11.28
C THR A 207 -9.21 -12.75 12.66
N ARG A 208 -10.03 -12.34 13.63
CA ARG A 208 -10.04 -12.92 14.98
C ARG A 208 -10.31 -14.43 14.98
N LYS A 209 -11.28 -14.90 14.19
CA LYS A 209 -11.58 -16.34 14.10
C LYS A 209 -10.43 -17.13 13.46
N ILE A 210 -9.73 -16.54 12.49
CA ILE A 210 -8.53 -17.15 11.89
C ILE A 210 -7.42 -17.28 12.94
N GLN A 211 -7.19 -16.23 13.75
CA GLN A 211 -6.23 -16.27 14.86
C GLN A 211 -6.58 -17.37 15.87
N GLU A 212 -7.83 -17.40 16.34
CA GLU A 212 -8.32 -18.42 17.29
C GLU A 212 -8.13 -19.85 16.76
N GLN A 213 -8.52 -20.10 15.51
CA GLN A 213 -8.51 -21.44 14.93
C GLN A 213 -7.12 -22.00 14.64
N TYR A 214 -6.22 -21.16 14.11
CA TYR A 214 -4.93 -21.61 13.59
C TYR A 214 -3.75 -21.32 14.52
N PHE A 215 -3.92 -20.43 15.51
CA PHE A 215 -2.81 -19.97 16.36
C PHE A 215 -3.10 -20.09 17.85
N GLU A 216 -4.34 -19.94 18.32
CA GLU A 216 -4.63 -20.03 19.77
C GLU A 216 -4.87 -21.46 20.25
N ARG A 217 -5.31 -22.39 19.38
CA ARG A 217 -5.39 -23.82 19.69
C ARG A 217 -4.02 -24.50 19.90
N ALA A 218 -2.91 -23.78 19.71
CA ALA A 218 -1.54 -24.25 19.95
C ALA A 218 -0.95 -23.80 21.30
N LEU A 219 -1.69 -23.04 22.12
CA LEU A 219 -1.25 -22.67 23.46
C LEU A 219 -1.65 -23.78 24.46
N PRO A 220 -0.71 -24.35 25.24
CA PRO A 220 -1.08 -25.29 26.29
C PRO A 220 -2.02 -24.60 27.27
N SER A 221 -3.13 -25.26 27.61
CA SER A 221 -4.06 -24.78 28.62
C SER A 221 -3.29 -24.54 29.91
N VAL A 222 -3.10 -23.27 30.30
CA VAL A 222 -2.57 -22.94 31.62
C VAL A 222 -3.70 -23.25 32.60
N THR A 223 -3.71 -24.47 33.12
CA THR A 223 -4.53 -24.81 34.29
C THR A 223 -4.03 -23.98 35.47
N PRO A 224 -4.89 -23.16 36.09
CA PRO A 224 -4.55 -22.51 37.35
C PRO A 224 -4.27 -23.58 38.40
N ARG A 225 -3.14 -23.46 39.10
CA ARG A 225 -2.88 -24.22 40.33
C ARG A 225 -3.63 -23.63 41.50
#